data_AF-A0A4Y2V444-F1
#
_entry.id   AF-A0A4Y2V444-F1
#
_cell.length_a   1.000
_cell.length_b   1.000
_cell.length_c   1.000
_cell.angle_alpha   90.00
_cell.angle_beta   90.00
_cell.angle_gamma   90.00
#
_symmetry.space_group_name_H-M   'P 1'
#
loop_
_entity.id
_entity.type
_entity.pdbx_description
1 polymer ?
#
loop_
_entity_poly.entity_id
_entity_poly.type
_entity_poly.pdbx_seq_one_letter_code
_entity_poly.pdbx_strand_id
1 'polypeptide(L)'
;MERKFIIYTDSLSVLESLKSFYIHSHHHPLVLNVLHLLNKLASRDFNILLCWVPSHVGIVGNEEADKAAKLANTITNSTVPLNDFKKYIKVLLYAKWQRQWDTETDIKLHSVKPHVQPWSSLTTRKADTLLTRLRVGHTRYTHRHLLFGEQTPMCSHCNCSMSVKHILSECPNF
;
A
#
# COMPACT_ATOMS: atom_id res chain seq x y z
N MET A 1 -22.25 -4.16 42.18
CA MET A 1 -20.97 -4.89 41.93
C MET A 1 -20.28 -4.20 40.78
N GLU A 2 -19.09 -3.66 41.01
CA GLU A 2 -18.33 -2.95 39.97
C GLU A 2 -17.80 -3.96 38.94
N ARG A 3 -18.21 -3.84 37.67
CA ARG A 3 -17.88 -4.79 36.60
C ARG A 3 -16.58 -4.38 35.91
N LYS A 4 -15.45 -4.68 36.54
CA LYS A 4 -14.10 -4.37 36.02
C LYS A 4 -13.53 -5.53 35.22
N PHE A 5 -13.09 -5.25 34.00
CA PHE A 5 -12.50 -6.20 33.07
C PHE A 5 -11.21 -5.65 32.48
N ILE A 6 -10.27 -6.53 32.18
CA ILE A 6 -9.06 -6.22 31.42
C ILE A 6 -9.05 -7.13 30.19
N ILE A 7 -8.88 -6.56 29.01
CA ILE A 7 -8.73 -7.27 27.74
C ILE A 7 -7.28 -7.10 27.28
N TYR A 8 -6.58 -8.22 27.13
CA TYR A 8 -5.23 -8.26 26.59
C TYR A 8 -5.27 -8.48 25.08
N THR A 9 -4.45 -7.75 24.33
CA THR A 9 -4.30 -7.90 22.88
C THR A 9 -2.85 -7.70 22.47
N ASP A 10 -2.39 -8.47 21.49
CA ASP A 10 -1.07 -8.31 20.89
C ASP A 10 -1.03 -7.30 19.73
N SER A 11 -2.19 -6.76 19.33
CA SER A 11 -2.31 -5.79 18.26
C SER A 11 -2.09 -4.35 18.77
N LEU A 12 -0.82 -3.94 18.85
CA LEU A 12 -0.46 -2.56 19.22
C LEU A 12 -1.14 -1.53 18.30
N SER A 13 -1.22 -1.82 17.01
CA SER A 13 -1.86 -0.96 16.01
C SER A 13 -3.34 -0.68 16.29
N VAL A 14 -4.08 -1.67 16.82
CA VAL A 14 -5.49 -1.49 17.19
C VAL A 14 -5.60 -0.57 18.41
N LEU A 15 -4.73 -0.74 19.41
CA LEU A 15 -4.72 0.12 20.60
C LEU A 15 -4.38 1.56 20.25
N GLU A 16 -3.39 1.80 19.40
CA GLU A 16 -3.06 3.14 18.92
C GLU A 16 -4.21 3.76 18.12
N SER A 17 -4.91 2.96 17.31
CA SER A 17 -6.09 3.43 16.57
C SER A 17 -7.25 3.82 17.50
N LEU A 18 -7.44 3.10 18.61
CA LEU A 18 -8.50 3.37 19.59
C LEU A 18 -8.20 4.55 20.52
N LYS A 19 -6.92 4.89 20.74
CA LYS A 19 -6.52 6.08 21.52
C LYS A 19 -6.84 7.40 20.81
N SER A 20 -6.96 7.38 19.48
CA SER A 20 -7.31 8.55 18.68
C SER A 20 -8.78 8.92 18.91
N PHE A 21 -9.04 9.75 19.92
CA PHE A 21 -10.39 10.28 20.22
C PHE A 21 -10.91 11.28 19.18
N TYR A 22 -10.08 11.65 18.19
CA TYR A 22 -10.51 12.55 17.11
C TYR A 22 -11.10 11.72 15.97
N ILE A 23 -12.43 11.82 15.80
CA ILE A 23 -13.15 11.25 14.66
C ILE A 23 -12.71 12.03 13.40
N HIS A 24 -11.61 11.62 12.78
CA HIS A 24 -11.24 12.05 11.44
C HIS A 24 -12.04 11.24 10.40
N SER A 25 -12.29 11.82 9.23
CA SER A 25 -13.03 11.21 8.11
C SER A 25 -12.39 9.92 7.55
N HIS A 26 -11.25 9.50 8.07
CA HIS A 26 -10.44 8.36 7.62
C HIS A 26 -10.37 7.19 8.61
N HIS A 27 -11.19 7.17 9.66
CA HIS A 27 -11.24 6.02 10.57
C HIS A 27 -11.79 4.77 9.88
N HIS A 28 -11.10 3.65 10.07
CA HIS A 28 -11.55 2.37 9.55
C HIS A 28 -12.89 1.98 10.20
N PRO A 29 -13.92 1.54 9.44
CA PRO A 29 -15.26 1.24 9.99
C PRO A 29 -15.24 0.28 11.19
N LEU A 30 -14.31 -0.67 11.23
CA LEU A 30 -14.15 -1.59 12.37
C LEU A 30 -13.71 -0.89 13.67
N VAL A 31 -12.84 0.13 13.60
CA VAL A 31 -12.41 0.90 14.78
C VAL A 31 -13.61 1.64 15.37
N LEU A 32 -14.44 2.24 14.51
CA LEU A 32 -15.67 2.90 14.92
C LEU A 32 -16.65 1.93 15.59
N ASN A 33 -16.81 0.72 15.05
CA ASN A 33 -17.65 -0.31 15.66
C ASN A 33 -17.15 -0.73 17.04
N VAL A 34 -15.84 -0.87 17.23
CA VAL A 34 -15.24 -1.20 18.54
C VAL A 34 -15.48 -0.06 19.53
N LEU A 35 -15.23 1.19 19.15
CA LEU A 35 -15.50 2.35 20.00
C LEU A 35 -16.98 2.45 20.39
N HIS A 36 -17.89 2.22 19.44
CA HIS A 36 -19.32 2.18 19.72
C HIS A 36 -19.69 1.10 20.75
N LEU A 37 -19.12 -0.10 20.61
CA LEU A 37 -19.34 -1.19 21.54
C LEU A 37 -18.79 -0.88 22.94
N LEU A 38 -17.58 -0.32 23.03
CA LEU A 38 -16.98 0.11 24.30
C LEU A 38 -17.85 1.17 25.00
N ASN A 39 -18.35 2.17 24.25
CA ASN A 39 -19.27 3.17 24.80
C ASN A 39 -20.59 2.58 25.28
N LYS A 40 -21.16 1.63 24.54
CA LYS A 40 -22.39 0.90 24.94
C LYS A 40 -22.19 0.04 26.19
N LEU A 41 -20.98 -0.48 26.40
CA LEU A 41 -20.63 -1.25 27.60
C LEU A 41 -20.39 -0.31 28.79
N ALA A 42 -19.71 0.82 28.57
CA ALA A 42 -19.53 1.86 29.57
C ALA A 42 -20.87 2.42 30.07
N SER A 43 -21.85 2.62 29.19
CA SER A 43 -23.20 3.07 29.57
C SER A 43 -24.00 2.04 30.38
N ARG A 44 -23.46 0.82 30.58
CA ARG A 44 -24.03 -0.27 31.36
C ARG A 44 -23.13 -0.61 32.57
N ASP A 45 -22.28 0.33 32.98
CA ASP A 45 -21.36 0.23 34.11
C ASP A 45 -20.29 -0.87 33.97
N PHE A 46 -19.92 -1.25 32.74
CA PHE A 46 -18.73 -2.06 32.50
C PHE A 46 -17.51 -1.16 32.38
N ASN A 47 -16.51 -1.40 33.22
CA ASN A 47 -15.21 -0.73 33.15
C ASN A 47 -14.20 -1.67 32.50
N ILE A 48 -13.80 -1.36 31.26
CA ILE A 48 -12.95 -2.22 30.44
C ILE A 48 -11.61 -1.51 30.19
N LEU A 49 -10.52 -2.13 30.63
CA LEU A 49 -9.16 -1.71 30.32
C LEU A 49 -8.60 -2.54 29.16
N LEU A 50 -8.00 -1.89 28.17
CA LEU A 50 -7.27 -2.58 27.10
C LEU A 50 -5.78 -2.55 27.37
N CYS A 51 -5.12 -3.71 27.34
CA CYS A 51 -3.70 -3.86 27.64
C CYS A 51 -2.95 -4.54 26.49
N TRP A 52 -1.81 -3.99 26.12
CA TRP A 52 -0.96 -4.60 25.09
C TRP A 52 -0.10 -5.72 25.67
N VAL A 53 0.05 -6.82 24.93
CA VAL A 53 1.01 -7.90 25.23
C VAL A 53 1.86 -8.23 24.00
N PRO A 54 3.13 -8.64 24.16
CA PRO A 54 3.91 -9.13 23.04
C PRO A 54 3.34 -10.45 22.48
N SER A 55 3.31 -10.57 21.15
CA SER A 55 2.92 -11.81 20.46
C SER A 55 4.07 -12.81 20.41
N HIS A 56 3.76 -14.11 20.35
CA HIS A 56 4.71 -15.21 20.11
C HIS A 56 5.88 -15.34 21.11
N VAL A 57 5.69 -14.87 22.34
CA VAL A 57 6.68 -15.02 23.43
C VAL A 57 6.28 -16.07 24.47
N GLY A 58 5.26 -16.88 24.19
CA GLY A 58 4.81 -17.97 25.07
C GLY A 58 3.87 -17.53 26.20
N ILE A 59 3.17 -16.40 26.07
CA ILE A 59 2.10 -16.02 27.00
C ILE A 59 0.89 -16.94 26.73
N VAL A 60 0.63 -17.87 27.66
CA VAL A 60 -0.38 -18.93 27.51
C VAL A 60 -1.74 -18.40 27.01
N GLY A 61 -2.28 -17.36 27.65
CA GLY A 61 -3.58 -16.81 27.26
C GLY A 61 -3.61 -16.18 25.86
N ASN A 62 -2.49 -15.58 25.40
CA ASN A 62 -2.39 -15.04 24.04
C ASN A 62 -2.30 -16.17 23.01
N GLU A 63 -1.48 -17.19 23.28
CA GLU A 63 -1.34 -18.37 22.42
C GLU A 63 -2.67 -19.15 22.30
N GLU A 64 -3.45 -19.23 23.38
CA GLU A 64 -4.79 -19.81 23.38
C GLU A 64 -5.78 -18.98 22.55
N ALA A 65 -5.76 -17.65 22.68
CA ALA A 65 -6.58 -16.76 21.88
C ALA A 65 -6.25 -16.87 20.39
N ASP A 66 -4.95 -16.90 20.03
CA ASP A 66 -4.48 -17.10 18.65
C ASP A 66 -4.90 -18.45 18.09
N LYS A 67 -4.79 -19.52 18.89
CA LYS A 67 -5.23 -20.85 18.50
C LYS A 67 -6.73 -20.87 18.26
N ALA A 68 -7.53 -20.25 19.14
CA ALA A 68 -8.97 -20.15 18.97
C ALA A 68 -9.35 -19.36 17.71
N ALA A 69 -8.67 -18.23 17.44
CA ALA A 69 -8.88 -17.43 16.23
C ALA A 69 -8.53 -18.22 14.95
N LYS A 70 -7.43 -18.99 14.95
CA LYS A 70 -7.04 -19.87 13.84
C LYS A 70 -8.05 -20.98 13.60
N LEU A 71 -8.61 -21.57 14.67
CA LEU A 71 -9.62 -22.62 14.57
C LEU A 71 -10.99 -22.07 14.12
N ALA A 72 -11.34 -20.85 14.53
CA ALA A 72 -12.55 -20.16 14.11
C ALA A 72 -12.53 -19.74 12.62
N ASN A 73 -11.37 -19.84 11.96
CA ASN A 73 -11.24 -19.70 10.53
C ASN A 73 -11.78 -20.96 9.82
N THR A 74 -13.05 -21.27 10.05
CA THR A 74 -13.78 -22.26 9.27
C THR A 74 -13.72 -21.82 7.82
N ILE A 75 -12.96 -22.56 7.03
CA ILE A 75 -12.99 -22.53 5.58
C ILE A 75 -14.47 -22.52 5.21
N THR A 76 -14.93 -21.42 4.64
CA THR A 76 -16.26 -21.42 4.02
C THR A 76 -16.24 -22.60 3.07
N ASN A 77 -17.19 -23.53 3.22
CA ASN A 77 -17.46 -24.60 2.26
C ASN A 77 -17.96 -23.96 0.96
N SER A 78 -17.11 -23.14 0.35
CA SER A 78 -17.36 -22.49 -0.90
C SER A 78 -17.19 -23.56 -1.95
N THR A 79 -18.24 -23.73 -2.74
CA THR A 79 -18.23 -24.61 -3.92
C THR A 79 -17.16 -24.22 -4.92
N VAL A 80 -16.63 -22.99 -4.83
CA VAL A 80 -15.56 -22.46 -5.66
C VAL A 80 -14.27 -22.35 -4.85
N PRO A 81 -13.14 -22.91 -5.32
CA PRO A 81 -11.86 -22.79 -4.66
C PRO A 81 -11.47 -21.32 -4.41
N LEU A 82 -10.94 -21.02 -3.22
CA LEU A 82 -10.46 -19.67 -2.86
C LEU A 82 -9.44 -19.10 -3.87
N ASN A 83 -8.68 -19.97 -4.52
CA ASN A 83 -7.71 -19.56 -5.56
C ASN A 83 -8.39 -18.96 -6.79
N ASP A 84 -9.58 -19.43 -7.15
CA ASP A 84 -10.34 -18.89 -8.28
C ASP A 84 -10.88 -17.50 -7.94
N PHE A 85 -11.38 -17.30 -6.72
CA PHE A 85 -11.74 -15.96 -6.23
C PHE A 85 -10.55 -15.01 -6.21
N LYS A 86 -9.40 -15.45 -5.69
CA LYS A 86 -8.18 -14.64 -5.69
C LYS A 86 -7.77 -14.25 -7.10
N LYS A 87 -7.83 -15.19 -8.05
CA LYS A 87 -7.52 -14.93 -9.46
C LYS A 87 -8.50 -13.93 -10.07
N TYR A 88 -9.80 -14.11 -9.84
CA TYR A 88 -10.84 -13.23 -10.34
C TYR A 88 -10.72 -11.81 -9.78
N ILE A 89 -10.54 -11.68 -8.45
CA ILE A 89 -10.31 -10.39 -7.79
C ILE A 89 -9.06 -9.72 -8.36
N LYS A 90 -7.96 -10.47 -8.54
CA LYS A 90 -6.73 -9.96 -9.14
C LYS A 90 -6.98 -9.42 -10.56
N VAL A 91 -7.73 -10.13 -11.39
CA VAL A 91 -8.13 -9.66 -12.73
C VAL A 91 -8.91 -8.35 -12.66
N LEU A 92 -9.92 -8.26 -11.79
CA LEU A 92 -10.70 -7.04 -11.61
C LEU A 92 -9.86 -5.86 -11.14
N LEU A 93 -8.95 -6.08 -10.19
CA LEU A 93 -8.03 -5.05 -9.68
C LEU A 93 -7.11 -4.54 -10.79
N TYR A 94 -6.48 -5.45 -11.56
CA TYR A 94 -5.64 -5.05 -12.69
C TYR A 94 -6.42 -4.34 -13.79
N ALA A 95 -7.65 -4.77 -14.08
CA ALA A 95 -8.50 -4.10 -15.08
C ALA A 95 -8.93 -2.70 -14.64
N LYS A 96 -9.17 -2.49 -13.34
CA LYS A 96 -9.44 -1.16 -12.79
C LYS A 96 -8.19 -0.28 -12.82
N TRP A 97 -7.05 -0.82 -12.39
CA TRP A 97 -5.79 -0.11 -12.40
C TRP A 97 -5.36 0.27 -13.83
N GLN A 98 -5.49 -0.65 -14.79
CA GLN A 98 -5.20 -0.37 -16.20
C GLN A 98 -6.07 0.77 -16.72
N ARG A 99 -7.39 0.77 -16.46
CA ARG A 99 -8.28 1.87 -16.85
C ARG A 99 -7.86 3.22 -16.28
N GLN A 100 -7.40 3.26 -15.03
CA GLN A 100 -6.86 4.48 -14.43
C GLN A 100 -5.54 4.89 -15.09
N TRP A 101 -4.67 3.92 -15.32
CA TRP A 101 -3.39 4.15 -15.97
C TRP A 101 -3.51 4.68 -17.39
N ASP A 102 -4.49 4.18 -18.17
CA ASP A 102 -4.78 4.64 -19.52
C ASP A 102 -5.24 6.11 -19.57
N THR A 103 -5.71 6.67 -18.44
CA THR A 103 -6.08 8.09 -18.33
C THR A 103 -4.90 9.01 -18.03
N GLU A 104 -3.75 8.47 -17.62
CA GLU A 104 -2.55 9.22 -17.25
C GLU A 104 -1.64 9.50 -18.46
N THR A 105 -2.09 10.36 -19.38
CA THR A 105 -1.39 10.63 -20.65
C THR A 105 -0.13 11.49 -20.50
N ASP A 106 -0.05 12.30 -19.43
CA ASP A 106 1.04 13.28 -19.25
C ASP A 106 2.27 12.69 -18.54
N ILE A 107 2.20 11.43 -18.09
CA ILE A 107 3.30 10.78 -17.38
C ILE A 107 4.28 10.17 -18.40
N LYS A 108 5.55 10.60 -18.34
CA LYS A 108 6.65 10.08 -19.19
C LYS A 108 6.70 8.54 -19.23
N LEU A 109 6.48 7.90 -18.07
CA LEU A 109 6.49 6.45 -17.92
C LEU A 109 5.38 5.76 -18.72
N HIS A 110 4.20 6.37 -18.90
CA HIS A 110 3.08 5.78 -19.64
C HIS A 110 3.49 5.43 -21.09
N SER A 111 4.24 6.33 -21.74
CA SER A 111 4.74 6.11 -23.11
C SER A 111 5.64 4.88 -23.26
N VAL A 112 6.36 4.49 -22.20
CA VAL A 112 7.27 3.34 -22.17
C VAL A 112 6.61 2.11 -21.54
N LYS A 113 5.56 2.33 -20.75
CA LYS A 113 4.86 1.32 -19.97
C LYS A 113 3.34 1.49 -20.13
N PRO A 114 2.76 1.14 -21.29
CA PRO A 114 1.32 1.23 -21.47
C PRO A 114 0.55 0.24 -20.60
N HIS A 115 1.17 -0.87 -20.18
CA HIS A 115 0.51 -1.91 -19.38
C HIS A 115 1.04 -1.95 -17.94
N VAL A 116 0.13 -2.04 -16.97
CA VAL A 116 0.44 -2.07 -15.52
C VAL A 116 1.14 -3.37 -15.06
N GLN A 117 1.25 -4.37 -15.94
CA GLN A 117 1.88 -5.66 -15.62
C GLN A 117 3.34 -5.50 -15.20
N PRO A 118 3.85 -6.27 -14.22
CA PRO A 118 5.26 -6.17 -13.84
C PRO A 118 6.20 -6.42 -15.01
N TRP A 119 7.30 -5.67 -15.06
CA TRP A 119 8.41 -6.03 -15.94
C TRP A 119 9.24 -7.16 -15.32
N SER A 120 9.83 -7.99 -16.17
CA SER A 120 10.83 -8.96 -15.73
C SER A 120 12.05 -8.22 -15.14
N SER A 121 12.52 -8.66 -13.98
CA SER A 121 13.78 -8.22 -13.43
C SER A 121 14.95 -8.66 -14.32
N LEU A 122 15.96 -7.81 -14.42
CA LEU A 122 17.22 -8.14 -15.06
C LEU A 122 18.10 -8.99 -14.12
N THR A 123 19.16 -9.55 -14.69
CA THR A 123 20.08 -10.46 -13.97
C THR A 123 20.84 -9.79 -12.83
N THR A 124 20.95 -8.45 -12.82
CA THR A 124 21.63 -7.71 -11.76
C THR A 124 20.84 -6.49 -11.31
N ARG A 125 20.90 -6.21 -10.01
CA ARG A 125 20.31 -5.00 -9.41
C ARG A 125 20.80 -3.71 -10.08
N LYS A 126 22.08 -3.67 -10.48
CA LYS A 126 22.67 -2.50 -11.15
C LYS A 126 21.98 -2.23 -12.49
N ALA A 127 21.76 -3.28 -13.29
CA ALA A 127 21.08 -3.16 -14.58
C ALA A 127 19.61 -2.73 -14.38
N ASP A 128 18.89 -3.32 -13.42
CA ASP A 128 17.50 -2.94 -13.12
C ASP A 128 17.39 -1.48 -12.69
N THR A 129 18.31 -1.02 -11.85
CA THR A 129 18.35 0.37 -11.39
C THR A 129 18.58 1.33 -12.54
N LEU A 130 19.53 1.01 -13.42
CA LEU A 130 19.85 1.83 -14.59
C LEU A 130 18.65 1.90 -15.54
N LEU A 131 18.06 0.75 -15.88
CA LEU A 131 16.92 0.68 -16.79
C LEU A 131 15.69 1.40 -16.21
N THR A 132 15.41 1.23 -14.92
CA THR A 132 14.32 1.92 -14.24
C THR A 132 14.51 3.43 -14.31
N ARG A 133 15.72 3.94 -14.01
CA ARG A 133 16.04 5.38 -14.11
C ARG A 133 15.87 5.92 -15.52
N LEU A 134 16.29 5.18 -16.54
CA LEU A 134 16.07 5.56 -17.94
C LEU A 134 14.57 5.68 -18.26
N ARG A 135 13.77 4.68 -17.87
CA ARG A 135 12.32 4.62 -18.13
C ARG A 135 11.54 5.78 -17.50
N VAL A 136 11.89 6.18 -16.28
CA VAL A 136 11.26 7.33 -15.61
C VAL A 136 11.89 8.67 -16.01
N GLY A 137 12.98 8.67 -16.78
CA GLY A 137 13.70 9.89 -17.17
C GLY A 137 14.57 10.51 -16.06
N HIS A 138 14.92 9.74 -15.03
CA HIS A 138 15.76 10.17 -13.89
C HIS A 138 17.25 9.98 -14.19
N THR A 139 17.75 10.69 -15.20
CA THR A 139 19.19 10.79 -15.46
C THR A 139 19.75 12.10 -14.89
N ARG A 140 21.06 12.16 -14.67
CA ARG A 140 21.71 13.40 -14.25
C ARG A 140 21.46 14.54 -15.23
N TYR A 141 21.44 14.26 -16.53
CA TYR A 141 21.27 15.30 -17.54
C TYR A 141 19.80 15.78 -17.61
N THR A 142 18.83 14.86 -17.60
CA THR A 142 17.41 15.21 -17.81
C THR A 142 16.66 15.62 -16.53
N HIS A 143 17.17 15.30 -15.34
CA HIS A 143 16.43 15.45 -14.07
C HIS A 143 17.12 16.37 -13.04
N ARG A 144 18.38 16.75 -13.26
CA ARG A 144 19.12 17.62 -12.33
C ARG A 144 18.42 18.96 -12.12
N HIS A 145 17.86 19.56 -13.16
CA HIS A 145 17.20 20.86 -13.07
C HIS A 145 16.05 20.87 -12.04
N LEU A 146 15.31 19.77 -11.89
CA LEU A 146 14.26 19.64 -10.86
C LEU A 146 14.81 19.57 -9.43
N LEU A 147 16.00 19.00 -9.25
CA LEU A 147 16.62 18.87 -7.93
C LEU A 147 17.25 20.18 -7.44
N PHE A 148 17.72 21.01 -8.36
CA PHE A 148 18.44 22.25 -8.07
C PHE A 148 17.68 23.52 -8.46
N GLY A 149 16.45 23.41 -8.97
CA GLY A 149 15.65 24.54 -9.43
C GLY A 149 16.25 25.27 -10.65
N GLU A 150 17.07 24.59 -11.45
CA GLU A 150 17.69 25.15 -12.64
C GLU A 150 16.70 25.17 -13.84
N GLN A 151 17.07 25.84 -14.92
CA GLN A 151 16.30 25.77 -16.16
C GLN A 151 16.34 24.37 -16.78
N THR A 152 15.23 23.97 -17.41
CA THR A 152 15.14 22.70 -18.13
C THR A 152 16.16 22.69 -19.26
N PRO A 153 17.03 21.67 -19.36
CA PRO A 153 17.98 21.58 -20.46
C PRO A 153 17.24 21.45 -21.79
N MET A 154 17.68 22.21 -22.80
CA MET A 154 17.09 22.25 -24.13
C MET A 154 18.06 21.67 -25.16
N CYS A 155 17.52 20.97 -26.16
CA CYS A 155 18.29 20.53 -27.32
C CYS A 155 18.62 21.74 -28.21
N SER A 156 19.90 21.98 -28.49
CA SER A 156 20.31 23.09 -29.37
C SER A 156 19.90 22.89 -30.83
N HIS A 157 19.71 21.64 -31.27
CA HIS A 157 19.32 21.32 -32.64
C HIS A 157 17.80 21.33 -32.84
N CYS A 158 17.06 20.67 -31.93
CA CYS A 158 15.62 20.47 -32.06
C CYS A 158 14.78 21.51 -31.32
N ASN A 159 15.42 22.37 -30.51
CA ASN A 159 14.79 23.41 -29.70
C ASN A 159 13.63 22.90 -28.81
N CYS A 160 13.76 21.68 -28.30
CA CYS A 160 12.80 21.06 -27.39
C CYS A 160 13.47 20.68 -26.06
N SER A 161 12.67 20.47 -25.01
CA SER A 161 13.19 20.05 -23.71
C SER A 161 13.84 18.67 -23.78
N MET A 162 15.01 18.53 -23.14
CA MET A 162 15.77 17.29 -23.16
C MET A 162 15.07 16.20 -22.34
N SER A 163 14.87 15.05 -22.96
CA SER A 163 14.33 13.84 -22.35
C SER A 163 15.16 12.63 -22.73
N VAL A 164 15.03 11.54 -21.96
CA VAL A 164 15.71 10.28 -22.30
C VAL A 164 15.23 9.73 -23.64
N LYS A 165 13.94 9.88 -23.95
CA LYS A 165 13.37 9.49 -25.25
C LYS A 165 13.99 10.31 -26.39
N HIS A 166 14.14 11.62 -26.18
CA HIS A 166 14.74 12.50 -27.17
C HIS A 166 16.18 12.11 -27.49
N ILE A 167 16.98 11.90 -26.43
CA ILE A 167 18.39 11.50 -26.53
C ILE A 167 18.54 10.15 -27.23
N LEU A 168 17.69 9.17 -26.91
CA LEU A 168 17.88 7.79 -27.39
C LEU A 168 17.16 7.48 -28.72
N SER A 169 16.18 8.28 -29.14
CA SER A 169 15.27 7.86 -30.21
C SER A 169 14.71 8.96 -31.11
N GLU A 170 14.88 10.25 -30.80
CA GLU A 170 14.28 11.33 -31.60
C GLU A 170 15.30 12.32 -32.18
N CYS A 171 16.42 12.56 -31.50
CA CYS A 171 17.45 13.48 -31.96
C CYS A 171 18.46 12.79 -32.89
N PRO A 172 18.61 13.22 -34.16
CA PRO A 172 19.61 12.64 -35.06
C PRO A 172 21.07 13.04 -34.74
N ASN A 173 21.26 14.05 -33.88
CA ASN A 173 22.56 14.67 -33.60
C ASN A 173 23.04 14.47 -32.15
N PHE A 174 22.50 13.48 -31.43
CA PHE A 174 22.89 13.11 -30.06
C PHE A 174 23.40 11.66 -30.02
#